data_AF-A0A5C5UA68-F1
#
_entry.id   AF-A0A5C5UA68-F1
#
_cell.length_a   1.000
_cell.length_b   1.000
_cell.length_c   1.000
_cell.angle_alpha   90.00
_cell.angle_beta   90.00
_cell.angle_gamma   90.00
#
_symmetry.space_group_name_H-M   'P 1'
#
loop_
_entity.id
_entity.type
_entity.pdbx_description
1 polymer ?
#
loop_
_entity_poly.entity_id
_entity_poly.type
_entity_poly.pdbx_seq_one_letter_code
_entity_poly.pdbx_strand_id
1 'polypeptide(L)'
;MSYPPHVHHVAAQQWFRRQRGLFATCPITQGTLLRILLSFRAVPGTEDAVGILRGFVEHPRHRFWPDGLDYLQVDWKGVMGHRQVTDAYLVALARKNGGRLATFDKGVAALHPGLVELIE
;
A
#
# COMPACT_ATOMS: atom_id res chain seq x y z
N MET A 1 -7.63 -25.78 -0.76
CA MET A 1 -7.21 -24.36 -0.88
C MET A 1 -5.91 -24.20 -0.14
N SER A 2 -4.80 -23.85 -0.79
CA SER A 2 -3.59 -23.44 -0.07
C SER A 2 -2.69 -22.68 -1.04
N TYR A 3 -2.98 -21.39 -1.24
CA TYR A 3 -1.91 -20.49 -1.62
C TYR A 3 -1.06 -20.32 -0.35
N PRO A 4 0.24 -20.64 -0.37
CA PRO A 4 1.07 -20.46 0.80
C PRO A 4 1.04 -18.98 1.18
N PRO A 5 0.89 -18.65 2.47
CA PRO A 5 0.87 -17.26 2.90
C PRO A 5 2.11 -16.55 2.36
N HIS A 6 1.91 -15.35 1.79
CA HIS A 6 2.98 -14.55 1.23
C HIS A 6 4.14 -14.46 2.24
N VAL A 7 5.39 -14.53 1.79
CA VAL A 7 6.57 -14.55 2.68
C VAL A 7 6.58 -13.38 3.69
N HIS A 8 6.02 -12.23 3.30
CA HIS A 8 5.90 -11.05 4.14
C HIS A 8 4.62 -10.97 5.00
N HIS A 9 3.74 -11.97 4.98
CA HIS A 9 2.45 -11.93 5.69
C HIS A 9 2.65 -11.73 7.21
N VAL A 10 3.57 -12.51 7.81
CA VAL A 10 3.85 -12.43 9.25
C VAL A 10 4.47 -11.07 9.61
N ALA A 11 5.45 -10.60 8.83
CA ALA A 11 6.09 -9.31 9.04
C ALA A 11 5.08 -8.15 8.95
N ALA A 12 4.21 -8.17 7.92
CA ALA A 12 3.18 -7.16 7.72
C ALA A 12 2.18 -7.12 8.89
N GLN A 13 1.73 -8.29 9.35
CA GLN A 13 0.80 -8.39 10.48
C GLN A 13 1.44 -7.86 11.77
N GLN A 14 2.69 -8.24 12.05
CA GLN A 14 3.40 -7.80 13.25
C GLN A 14 3.65 -6.28 13.23
N TRP A 15 4.10 -5.75 12.09
CA TRP A 15 4.28 -4.31 11.90
C TRP A 15 2.97 -3.55 12.12
N PHE A 16 1.88 -3.98 11.48
CA PHE A 16 0.59 -3.29 11.59
C PHE A 16 0.01 -3.33 13.01
N ARG A 17 0.22 -4.43 13.75
CA ARG A 17 -0.18 -4.54 15.17
C ARG A 17 0.60 -3.59 16.08
N ARG A 18 1.89 -3.34 15.78
CA ARG A 18 2.71 -2.38 16.54
C ARG A 18 2.34 -0.93 16.22
N GLN A 19 1.85 -0.67 15.01
CA GLN A 19 1.46 0.67 14.61
C GLN A 19 0.25 1.15 15.42
N ARG A 20 0.39 2.30 16.10
CA ARG A 20 -0.68 2.93 16.91
C ARG A 20 -1.32 4.14 16.23
N GLY A 21 -0.66 4.71 15.23
CA GLY A 21 -1.14 5.89 14.49
C GLY A 21 -2.32 5.61 13.55
N LEU A 22 -2.77 6.65 12.86
CA LEU A 22 -3.68 6.50 11.72
C LEU A 22 -2.96 5.77 10.58
N PHE A 23 -3.72 5.08 9.74
CA PHE A 23 -3.21 4.52 8.49
C PHE A 23 -4.17 4.87 7.36
N ALA A 24 -3.67 4.86 6.14
CA ALA A 24 -4.48 5.21 4.99
C ALA A 24 -4.34 4.21 3.86
N THR A 25 -5.41 4.10 3.07
CA THR A 25 -5.39 3.46 1.75
C THR A 25 -5.88 4.47 0.72
N CYS A 26 -5.45 4.31 -0.52
CA CYS A 26 -5.93 5.04 -1.69
C CYS A 26 -6.52 4.09 -2.75
N PRO A 27 -7.19 4.59 -3.82
CA PRO A 27 -7.73 3.76 -4.89
C PRO A 27 -6.74 2.73 -5.45
N ILE A 28 -5.47 3.12 -5.64
CA ILE A 28 -4.42 2.24 -6.17
C ILE A 28 -4.15 1.06 -5.23
N THR A 29 -4.01 1.32 -3.92
CA THR A 29 -3.75 0.27 -2.92
C THR A 29 -4.96 -0.66 -2.75
N GLN A 30 -6.19 -0.12 -2.74
CA GLN A 30 -7.41 -0.91 -2.62
C GLN A 30 -7.65 -1.78 -3.86
N GLY A 31 -7.50 -1.21 -5.06
CA GLY A 31 -7.62 -1.95 -6.32
C GLY A 31 -6.54 -3.03 -6.46
N THR A 32 -5.32 -2.75 -6.01
CA THR A 32 -4.24 -3.75 -5.98
C THR A 32 -4.55 -4.90 -5.03
N LEU A 33 -5.08 -4.62 -3.83
CA LEU A 33 -5.53 -5.67 -2.90
C LEU A 33 -6.57 -6.58 -3.56
N LEU A 34 -7.65 -6.00 -4.12
CA LEU A 34 -8.72 -6.77 -4.76
C LEU A 34 -8.19 -7.61 -5.92
N ARG A 35 -7.35 -7.01 -6.79
CA ARG A 35 -6.74 -7.72 -7.92
C ARG A 35 -5.87 -8.90 -7.46
N ILE A 36 -5.04 -8.71 -6.44
CA ILE A 36 -4.18 -9.80 -5.90
C ILE A 36 -5.05 -10.92 -5.33
N LEU A 37 -6.04 -10.60 -4.48
CA LEU A 37 -6.90 -11.60 -3.87
C LEU A 37 -7.63 -12.46 -4.91
N LEU A 38 -8.12 -11.83 -5.98
CA LEU A 38 -8.84 -12.50 -7.06
C LEU A 38 -7.91 -13.25 -8.01
N SER A 39 -6.81 -12.63 -8.46
CA SER A 39 -5.87 -13.25 -9.42
C SER A 39 -5.20 -14.50 -8.86
N PHE A 40 -4.89 -14.52 -7.56
CA PHE A 40 -4.27 -15.68 -6.92
C PHE A 40 -5.29 -16.65 -6.31
N ARG A 41 -6.61 -16.40 -6.49
CA ARG A 41 -7.68 -17.17 -5.84
C ARG A 41 -7.43 -17.35 -4.33
N ALA A 42 -6.96 -16.28 -3.68
CA ALA A 42 -6.65 -16.26 -2.25
C ALA A 42 -7.94 -16.27 -1.39
N VAL A 43 -9.08 -15.99 -2.02
CA VAL A 43 -10.42 -16.04 -1.43
C VAL A 43 -11.40 -16.75 -2.38
N PRO A 44 -12.55 -17.26 -1.88
CA PRO A 44 -13.53 -17.96 -2.71
C PRO A 44 -14.13 -17.12 -3.84
N GLY A 45 -14.39 -15.82 -3.61
CA GLY A 45 -14.94 -14.96 -4.66
C GLY A 45 -14.81 -13.45 -4.39
N THR A 46 -15.47 -12.67 -5.25
CA THR A 46 -15.47 -11.20 -5.21
C THR A 46 -16.06 -10.64 -3.92
N GLU A 47 -17.11 -11.26 -3.39
CA GLU A 47 -17.74 -10.81 -2.14
C GLU A 47 -16.78 -10.94 -0.95
N ASP A 48 -16.01 -12.03 -0.87
CA ASP A 48 -14.98 -12.21 0.16
C ASP A 48 -13.85 -11.18 0.03
N ALA A 49 -13.40 -10.93 -1.20
CA ALA A 49 -12.36 -9.93 -1.46
C ALA A 49 -12.81 -8.52 -1.03
N VAL A 50 -14.05 -8.17 -1.35
CA VAL A 50 -14.68 -6.90 -0.92
C VAL A 50 -14.86 -6.88 0.60
N GLY A 51 -15.23 -8.00 1.22
CA GLY A 51 -15.34 -8.14 2.67
C GLY A 51 -14.02 -7.84 3.39
N ILE A 52 -12.90 -8.36 2.88
CA ILE A 52 -11.56 -8.03 3.40
C ILE A 52 -11.27 -6.54 3.30
N LEU A 53 -11.53 -5.92 2.13
CA LEU A 53 -11.34 -4.48 1.96
C LEU A 53 -12.23 -3.67 2.92
N ARG A 54 -13.48 -4.07 3.10
CA ARG A 54 -14.42 -3.44 4.02
C ARG A 54 -13.87 -3.45 5.45
N GLY A 55 -13.28 -4.57 5.89
CA GLY A 55 -12.62 -4.66 7.19
C GLY A 55 -11.49 -3.64 7.41
N PHE A 56 -10.72 -3.30 6.37
CA PHE A 56 -9.73 -2.22 6.45
C PHE A 56 -10.39 -0.83 6.54
N VAL A 57 -11.42 -0.59 5.72
CA VAL A 57 -12.09 0.72 5.60
C VAL A 57 -12.90 1.05 6.86
N GLU A 58 -13.52 0.06 7.49
CA GLU A 58 -14.32 0.23 8.71
C GLU A 58 -13.46 0.36 9.97
N HIS A 59 -12.14 0.11 9.87
CA HIS A 59 -11.24 0.23 11.02
C HIS A 59 -11.19 1.70 11.52
N PRO A 60 -11.40 2.01 12.81
CA PRO A 60 -11.51 3.40 13.30
C PRO A 60 -10.31 4.32 13.01
N ARG A 61 -9.10 3.73 12.94
CA ARG A 61 -7.84 4.40 12.57
C ARG A 61 -7.62 4.58 11.06
N HIS A 62 -8.47 4.00 10.22
CA HIS A 62 -8.33 4.10 8.77
C HIS A 62 -8.75 5.49 8.27
N ARG A 63 -8.06 5.96 7.23
CA ARG A 63 -8.47 7.10 6.41
C ARG A 63 -8.38 6.71 4.94
N PHE A 64 -9.36 7.13 4.16
CA PHE A 64 -9.28 7.02 2.71
C PHE A 64 -8.65 8.28 2.14
N TRP A 65 -7.60 8.12 1.33
CA TRP A 65 -6.99 9.21 0.56
C TRP A 65 -7.33 9.03 -0.92
N PRO A 66 -8.20 9.89 -1.49
CA PRO A 66 -8.51 9.80 -2.91
C PRO A 66 -7.27 10.13 -3.76
N ASP A 67 -7.33 9.73 -5.03
CA ASP A 67 -6.43 10.31 -6.02
C ASP A 67 -6.65 11.83 -6.05
N GLY A 68 -5.56 12.58 -5.98
CA GLY A 68 -5.61 14.04 -6.01
C GLY A 68 -4.32 14.66 -6.49
N LEU A 69 -3.51 13.92 -7.24
CA LEU A 69 -2.27 14.42 -7.82
C LEU A 69 -2.28 14.12 -9.31
N ASP A 70 -1.86 15.10 -10.10
CA ASP A 70 -1.43 14.81 -11.47
C ASP A 70 -0.04 14.15 -11.43
N TYR A 71 0.27 13.24 -12.36
CA TYR A 71 1.60 12.62 -12.44
C TYR A 71 2.73 13.62 -12.70
N LEU A 72 2.42 14.79 -13.28
CA LEU A 72 3.35 15.91 -13.42
C LEU A 72 3.72 16.55 -12.08
N GLN A 73 2.99 16.27 -11.00
CA GLN A 73 3.29 16.73 -9.63
C GLN A 73 4.15 15.73 -8.84
N VAL A 74 4.46 14.57 -9.43
CA VAL A 74 5.35 13.56 -8.85
C VAL A 74 6.81 13.99 -9.03
N ASP A 75 7.63 13.80 -8.00
CA ASP A 75 9.07 13.94 -8.14
C ASP A 75 9.64 12.68 -8.79
N TRP A 76 10.10 12.81 -10.03
CA TRP A 76 10.64 11.72 -10.84
C TRP A 76 12.10 11.40 -10.54
N LYS A 77 12.75 12.14 -9.62
CA LYS A 77 14.15 11.89 -9.26
C LYS A 77 14.32 10.47 -8.73
N GLY A 78 15.19 9.70 -9.38
CA GLY A 78 15.49 8.32 -9.00
C GLY A 78 14.55 7.26 -9.60
N VAL A 79 13.53 7.65 -10.37
CA VAL A 79 12.72 6.71 -11.16
C VAL A 79 13.53 6.29 -12.39
N MET A 80 13.97 5.04 -12.39
CA MET A 80 14.82 4.44 -13.43
C MET A 80 14.03 3.61 -14.46
N GLY A 81 12.77 3.26 -14.16
CA GLY A 81 11.96 2.50 -15.09
C GLY A 81 10.51 2.32 -14.66
N HIS A 82 9.73 1.72 -15.55
CA HIS A 82 8.27 1.58 -15.44
C HIS A 82 7.78 0.94 -14.13
N ARG A 83 8.62 0.11 -13.48
CA ARG A 83 8.27 -0.57 -12.21
C ARG A 83 8.10 0.39 -11.04
N GLN A 84 8.76 1.55 -11.07
CA GLN A 84 8.79 2.51 -9.96
C GLN A 84 7.75 3.64 -10.11
N VAL A 85 7.04 3.69 -11.23
CA VAL A 85 6.08 4.76 -11.54
C VAL A 85 4.98 4.87 -10.48
N THR A 86 4.40 3.73 -10.09
CA THR A 86 3.35 3.69 -9.07
C THR A 86 3.90 4.04 -7.70
N ASP A 87 5.11 3.57 -7.37
CA ASP A 87 5.73 3.85 -6.07
C ASP A 87 6.02 5.35 -5.91
N ALA A 88 6.56 6.00 -6.94
CA ALA A 88 6.80 7.43 -6.95
C ALA A 88 5.50 8.23 -6.74
N TYR A 89 4.43 7.81 -7.40
CA TYR A 89 3.10 8.41 -7.20
C TYR A 89 2.60 8.21 -5.76
N LEU A 90 2.70 7.01 -5.20
CA LEU A 90 2.26 6.71 -3.83
C LEU A 90 3.07 7.49 -2.78
N VAL A 91 4.37 7.67 -2.99
CA VAL A 91 5.22 8.53 -2.15
C VAL A 91 4.76 9.99 -2.24
N ALA A 92 4.50 10.50 -3.44
CA ALA A 92 4.00 11.86 -3.62
C ALA A 92 2.63 12.08 -2.94
N LEU A 93 1.73 11.10 -3.04
CA LEU A 93 0.42 11.14 -2.39
C LEU A 93 0.55 11.10 -0.86
N ALA A 94 1.46 10.27 -0.33
CA ALA A 94 1.74 10.24 1.11
C ALA A 94 2.28 11.60 1.59
N ARG A 95 3.24 12.19 0.87
CA ARG A 95 3.78 13.52 1.16
C ARG A 95 2.68 14.59 1.17
N LYS A 96 1.80 14.60 0.17
CA LYS A 96 0.68 15.56 0.09
C LYS A 96 -0.21 15.53 1.34
N ASN A 97 -0.43 14.35 1.90
CA ASN A 97 -1.27 14.15 3.08
C ASN A 97 -0.49 14.21 4.41
N GLY A 98 0.79 14.62 4.38
CA GLY A 98 1.64 14.69 5.57
C GLY A 98 1.98 13.32 6.18
N GLY A 99 1.86 12.24 5.40
CA GLY A 99 2.15 10.88 5.82
C GLY A 99 3.42 10.30 5.20
N ARG A 100 3.63 9.01 5.46
CA ARG A 100 4.73 8.21 4.92
C ARG A 100 4.18 6.95 4.25
N LEU A 101 4.83 6.50 3.18
CA LEU A 101 4.50 5.24 2.52
C LEU A 101 5.13 4.08 3.29
N ALA A 102 4.34 3.13 3.79
CA ALA A 102 4.86 1.88 4.36
C ALA A 102 5.09 0.84 3.24
N THR A 103 6.28 0.26 3.15
CA THR A 103 6.63 -0.68 2.07
C THR A 103 7.67 -1.72 2.51
N PHE A 104 7.69 -2.87 1.84
CA PHE A 104 8.80 -3.84 1.92
C PHE A 104 9.91 -3.58 0.90
N ASP A 105 9.70 -2.65 -0.03
CA ASP A 105 10.65 -2.34 -1.09
C ASP A 105 11.81 -1.45 -0.57
N LYS A 106 12.98 -2.06 -0.43
CA LYS A 106 14.22 -1.38 -0.01
C LYS A 106 14.68 -0.32 -1.00
N GLY A 107 14.43 -0.50 -2.29
CA GLY A 107 14.77 0.47 -3.33
C GLY A 107 13.94 1.73 -3.19
N VAL A 108 12.63 1.60 -2.99
CA VAL A 108 11.74 2.75 -2.74
C VAL A 108 12.15 3.50 -1.46
N ALA A 109 12.47 2.76 -0.39
CA ALA A 109 12.94 3.36 0.86
C ALA A 109 14.27 4.12 0.70
N ALA A 110 15.20 3.58 -0.09
CA ALA A 110 16.49 4.23 -0.34
C ALA A 110 16.36 5.51 -1.18
N LEU A 111 15.42 5.54 -2.13
CA LEU A 111 15.20 6.68 -3.02
C LEU A 111 14.43 7.84 -2.37
N HIS A 112 13.59 7.55 -1.37
CA HIS A 112 12.72 8.54 -0.74
C HIS A 112 12.89 8.59 0.79
N PRO A 113 14.11 8.94 1.29
CA PRO A 113 14.36 8.99 2.73
C PRO A 113 13.42 10.00 3.42
N GLY A 114 12.85 9.61 4.55
CA GLY A 114 11.91 10.42 5.33
C GLY A 114 10.45 10.38 4.86
N LEU A 115 10.18 10.02 3.60
CA LEU A 115 8.82 9.86 3.06
C LEU A 115 8.35 8.40 3.04
N VAL A 116 9.25 7.47 3.33
CA VAL A 116 8.99 6.03 3.34
C VAL A 116 9.32 5.43 4.70
N GLU A 117 8.52 4.46 5.12
CA GLU A 117 8.76 3.57 6.25
C GLU A 117 9.00 2.16 5.70
N LEU A 118 10.23 1.66 5.85
CA LEU A 118 10.57 0.30 5.46
C LEU A 118 10.03 -0.68 6.52
N ILE A 119 9.28 -1.68 6.08
CA ILE A 119 8.80 -2.78 6.91
C ILE A 119 9.85 -3.89 6.86
N GLU A 120 10.32 -4.31 8.04
CA GLU A 120 11.27 -5.40 8.25
C GLU A 120 10.57 -6.71 8.59
#